data_AF-A0A2V8VS37-F1
#
_entry.id   AF-A0A2V8VS37-F1
#
_cell.length_a   1.000
_cell.length_b   1.000
_cell.length_c   1.000
_cell.angle_alpha   90.00
_cell.angle_beta   90.00
_cell.angle_gamma   90.00
#
_symmetry.space_group_name_H-M   'P 1'
#
loop_
_entity.id
_entity.type
_entity.pdbx_description
1 polymer ?
#
loop_
_entity_poly.entity_id
_entity_poly.type
_entity_poly.pdbx_seq_one_letter_code
_entity_poly.pdbx_strand_id
1 'polypeptide(L)'
;MKQFHTRGQVISSPVVADGQLYFGSSDHCLYALDPATGSQKWKFKSDGRITSTPAVSGGVVYFGSYDGNFYAVDAATGQLRWKFKTQGERRFSATHLHGAEPGWCLLWQRR
;
A
#
# COMPACT_ATOMS: atom_id res chain seq x y z
N MET A 1 -8.93 -25.61 -2.65
CA MET A 1 -8.01 -24.50 -2.31
C MET A 1 -8.69 -23.62 -1.26
N LYS A 2 -7.98 -23.23 -0.19
CA LYS A 2 -8.53 -22.38 0.86
C LYS A 2 -8.39 -20.91 0.42
N GLN A 3 -9.48 -20.16 0.46
CA GLN A 3 -9.49 -18.74 0.09
C GLN A 3 -9.30 -17.87 1.34
N PHE A 4 -8.47 -16.83 1.23
CA PHE A 4 -8.32 -15.80 2.25
C PHE A 4 -8.97 -14.51 1.76
N HIS A 5 -9.81 -13.88 2.60
CA HIS A 5 -10.59 -12.71 2.21
C HIS A 5 -10.13 -11.48 2.99
N THR A 6 -9.73 -10.43 2.27
CA THR A 6 -9.56 -9.07 2.78
C THR A 6 -10.87 -8.29 2.70
N ARG A 7 -10.94 -7.13 3.37
CA ARG A 7 -12.11 -6.23 3.29
C ARG A 7 -11.95 -5.13 2.23
N GLY A 8 -10.82 -5.12 1.54
CA GLY A 8 -10.49 -4.17 0.50
C GLY A 8 -9.66 -4.81 -0.60
N GLN A 9 -9.45 -4.06 -1.67
CA GLN A 9 -8.64 -4.51 -2.80
C GLN A 9 -7.20 -4.77 -2.37
N VAL A 10 -6.66 -5.91 -2.79
CA VAL A 10 -5.23 -6.22 -2.71
C VAL A 10 -4.57 -5.70 -3.98
N ILE A 11 -3.93 -4.53 -3.87
CA ILE A 11 -3.22 -3.88 -4.99
C ILE A 11 -1.71 -4.14 -4.90
N SER A 12 -1.19 -4.34 -3.69
CA SER A 12 0.22 -4.65 -3.48
C SER A 12 0.59 -6.00 -4.07
N SER A 13 1.83 -6.15 -4.54
CA SER A 13 2.37 -7.48 -4.83
C SER A 13 2.63 -8.25 -3.52
N PRO A 14 2.32 -9.55 -3.45
CA PRO A 14 2.68 -10.37 -2.30
C PRO A 14 4.20 -10.64 -2.28
N VAL A 15 4.76 -10.77 -1.08
CA VAL A 15 6.17 -11.15 -0.86
C VAL A 15 6.23 -12.35 0.07
N VAL A 16 7.01 -13.37 -0.30
CA VAL A 16 7.33 -14.50 0.58
C VAL A 16 8.75 -14.36 1.09
N ALA A 17 8.91 -14.28 2.41
CA ALA A 17 10.21 -14.22 3.08
C ALA A 17 10.09 -14.83 4.48
N ASP A 18 11.18 -15.42 4.99
CA ASP A 18 11.26 -15.97 6.36
C ASP A 18 10.08 -16.89 6.74
N GLY A 19 9.60 -17.70 5.79
CA GLY A 19 8.50 -18.66 5.99
C GLY A 19 7.10 -18.02 6.11
N GLN A 20 6.93 -16.79 5.63
CA GLN A 20 5.69 -16.03 5.73
C GLN A 20 5.38 -15.30 4.42
N LEU A 21 4.09 -15.16 4.12
CA LEU A 21 3.56 -14.41 2.98
C LEU A 21 3.02 -13.07 3.46
N TYR A 22 3.51 -11.96 2.90
CA TYR A 22 3.13 -10.59 3.26
C TYR A 22 2.46 -9.88 2.09
N PHE A 23 1.38 -9.14 2.38
CA PHE A 23 0.76 -8.24 1.40
C PHE A 23 -0.08 -7.16 2.10
N GLY A 24 -0.17 -6.00 1.45
CA GLY A 24 -1.00 -4.88 1.86
C GLY A 24 -2.38 -4.90 1.21
N SER A 25 -3.34 -4.25 1.88
CA SER A 25 -4.71 -4.11 1.38
C SER A 25 -5.21 -2.67 1.53
N SER A 26 -6.15 -2.33 0.66
CA SER A 26 -6.92 -1.08 0.73
C SER A 26 -7.88 -1.00 1.92
N ASP A 27 -7.98 -2.06 2.74
CA ASP A 27 -8.64 -2.03 4.05
C ASP A 27 -7.74 -1.51 5.20
N HIS A 28 -6.59 -0.94 4.84
CA HIS A 28 -5.59 -0.34 5.71
C HIS A 28 -4.77 -1.37 6.52
N CYS A 29 -4.83 -2.65 6.17
CA CYS A 29 -4.08 -3.70 6.84
C CYS A 29 -2.91 -4.22 6.00
N LEU A 30 -1.80 -4.50 6.68
CA LEU A 30 -0.75 -5.41 6.21
C LEU A 30 -1.05 -6.79 6.81
N TYR A 31 -1.06 -7.82 5.99
CA TYR A 31 -1.31 -9.20 6.40
C TYR A 31 -0.04 -10.03 6.35
N ALA A 32 0.11 -10.95 7.28
CA ALA A 32 1.08 -12.04 7.23
C ALA A 32 0.35 -13.38 7.33
N LEU A 33 0.54 -14.23 6.33
CA LEU A 33 -0.04 -15.57 6.26
C LEU A 33 1.04 -16.64 6.27
N ASP A 34 0.65 -17.83 6.68
CA ASP A 34 1.37 -19.05 6.37
C ASP A 34 1.22 -19.37 4.87
N PRO A 35 2.33 -19.48 4.10
CA PRO A 35 2.24 -19.68 2.65
C PRO A 35 1.73 -21.07 2.25
N ALA A 36 1.87 -22.08 3.11
CA ALA A 36 1.42 -23.44 2.83
C ALA A 36 -0.09 -23.61 3.07
N THR A 37 -0.62 -22.95 4.11
CA THR A 37 -2.02 -23.14 4.54
C THR A 37 -2.93 -21.96 4.22
N GLY A 38 -2.37 -20.78 3.91
CA GLY A 38 -3.10 -19.53 3.76
C GLY A 38 -3.68 -19.00 5.07
N SER A 39 -3.26 -19.53 6.23
CA SER A 39 -3.77 -19.14 7.53
C SER A 39 -3.12 -17.84 8.01
N GLN A 40 -3.90 -16.91 8.55
CA GLN A 40 -3.37 -15.64 9.07
C GLN A 40 -2.55 -15.88 10.33
N LYS A 41 -1.27 -15.47 10.28
CA LYS A 41 -0.38 -15.42 11.44
C LYS A 41 -0.62 -14.15 12.24
N TRP A 42 -0.61 -13.00 11.55
CA TRP A 42 -0.90 -11.71 12.15
C TRP A 42 -1.41 -10.71 11.10
N LYS A 43 -1.91 -9.56 11.58
CA LYS A 43 -2.20 -8.38 10.76
C LYS A 43 -1.79 -7.11 11.49
N PHE A 44 -1.34 -6.11 10.75
CA PHE A 44 -1.03 -4.78 11.25
C PHE A 44 -2.02 -3.78 10.65
N LYS A 45 -2.64 -2.93 11.47
CA LYS A 45 -3.57 -1.89 11.03
C LYS A 45 -2.85 -0.54 10.99
N SER A 46 -2.87 0.10 9.83
CA SER A 46 -2.48 1.51 9.67
C SER A 46 -3.73 2.40 9.52
N ASP A 47 -3.53 3.71 9.48
CA ASP A 47 -4.63 4.67 9.37
C ASP A 47 -5.03 4.96 7.91
N GLY A 48 -4.30 4.40 6.95
CA GLY A 48 -4.52 4.60 5.52
C GLY A 48 -4.33 3.32 4.71
N ARG A 49 -4.70 3.37 3.43
CA ARG A 49 -4.57 2.22 2.53
C ARG A 49 -3.11 1.81 2.38
N ILE A 50 -2.86 0.49 2.37
CA ILE A 50 -1.52 -0.05 2.10
C ILE A 50 -1.56 -0.66 0.70
N THR A 51 -1.12 0.13 -0.28
CA THR A 51 -1.02 -0.31 -1.68
C THR A 51 0.41 -0.63 -2.09
N SER A 52 1.40 -0.27 -1.27
CA SER A 52 2.80 -0.56 -1.55
C SER A 52 3.11 -2.06 -1.39
N THR A 53 3.95 -2.58 -2.28
CA THR A 53 4.59 -3.89 -2.11
C THR A 53 5.49 -3.87 -0.86
N PRO A 54 5.31 -4.78 0.11
CA PRO A 54 6.17 -4.86 1.28
C PRO A 54 7.60 -5.23 0.91
N ALA A 55 8.59 -4.75 1.65
CA ALA A 55 9.98 -5.19 1.56
C ALA A 55 10.39 -5.87 2.87
N VAL A 56 11.13 -6.99 2.80
CA VAL A 56 11.53 -7.76 3.99
C VAL A 56 13.04 -7.86 4.04
N SER A 57 13.63 -7.51 5.19
CA SER A 57 15.07 -7.68 5.44
C SER A 57 15.35 -7.73 6.94
N GLY A 58 16.23 -8.65 7.35
CA GLY A 58 16.68 -8.75 8.75
C GLY A 58 15.56 -8.93 9.77
N GLY A 59 14.51 -9.69 9.43
CA GLY A 59 13.35 -9.90 10.30
C GLY A 59 12.43 -8.70 10.44
N VAL A 60 12.49 -7.73 9.52
CA VAL A 60 11.64 -6.53 9.52
C VAL A 60 10.90 -6.43 8.19
N VAL A 61 9.61 -6.10 8.26
CA VAL A 61 8.77 -5.78 7.10
C VAL A 61 8.59 -4.26 7.01
N TYR A 62 8.92 -3.72 5.85
CA TYR A 62 8.85 -2.31 5.52
C TYR A 62 7.75 -2.05 4.50
N PHE A 63 6.94 -1.01 4.70
CA PHE A 63 5.86 -0.66 3.79
C PHE A 63 5.43 0.80 3.94
N GLY A 64 4.88 1.37 2.86
CA GLY A 64 4.26 2.69 2.88
C GLY A 64 2.74 2.59 3.04
N SER A 65 2.15 3.59 3.70
CA SER A 65 0.70 3.74 3.79
C SER A 65 0.27 5.11 3.29
N TYR A 66 -0.96 5.18 2.79
CA TYR A 66 -1.62 6.42 2.38
C TYR A 66 -1.92 7.36 3.56
N ASP A 67 -1.70 6.94 4.80
CA ASP A 67 -1.71 7.83 5.97
C ASP A 67 -0.49 8.76 6.04
N GLY A 68 0.41 8.70 5.05
CA GLY A 68 1.61 9.51 4.99
C GLY A 68 2.71 9.01 5.93
N ASN A 69 2.75 7.72 6.24
CA ASN A 69 3.85 7.12 7.00
C ASN A 69 4.49 5.95 6.25
N PHE A 70 5.78 5.77 6.52
CA PHE A 70 6.54 4.57 6.20
C PHE A 70 6.78 3.79 7.48
N TYR A 71 6.42 2.51 7.48
CA TYR A 71 6.40 1.66 8.66
C TYR A 71 7.51 0.63 8.61
N ALA A 72 8.02 0.27 9.78
CA ALA A 72 8.81 -0.93 10.00
C ALA A 72 8.16 -1.75 11.11
N VAL A 73 7.77 -2.98 10.79
CA VAL A 73 7.16 -3.92 11.75
C VAL A 73 8.01 -5.17 11.85
N ASP A 74 8.01 -5.77 13.02
CA ASP A 74 8.65 -7.06 13.26
C ASP A 74 7.99 -8.14 12.38
N ALA A 75 8.80 -8.92 11.66
CA ALA A 75 8.30 -9.87 10.68
C ALA A 75 7.61 -11.09 11.31
N ALA A 76 7.95 -11.45 12.55
CA ALA A 76 7.38 -12.59 13.25
C ALA A 76 6.05 -12.26 13.95
N THR A 77 5.95 -11.05 14.50
CA THR A 77 4.85 -10.65 15.38
C THR A 77 3.94 -9.58 14.79
N GLY A 78 4.39 -8.86 13.76
CA GLY A 78 3.70 -7.69 13.21
C GLY A 78 3.73 -6.46 14.12
N GLN A 79 4.51 -6.47 15.21
CA GLN A 79 4.60 -5.33 16.13
C GLN A 79 5.35 -4.16 15.49
N LEU A 80 4.87 -2.94 15.74
CA LEU A 80 5.54 -1.73 15.28
C LEU A 80 6.93 -1.60 15.91
N ARG A 81 7.97 -1.55 15.07
CA ARG A 81 9.32 -1.20 15.52
C ARG A 81 9.54 0.31 15.49
N TRP A 82 9.14 0.94 14.39
CA TRP A 82 9.14 2.40 14.24
C TRP A 82 8.27 2.81 13.04
N LYS A 83 7.92 4.09 12.98
CA LYS A 83 7.33 4.72 11.79
C LYS A 83 8.00 6.04 11.50
N PHE A 84 8.07 6.37 10.22
CA PHE A 84 8.61 7.62 9.72
C PHE A 84 7.50 8.38 9.00
N LYS A 85 7.23 9.62 9.43
CA LYS A 85 6.24 10.48 8.80
C LYS A 85 6.80 10.98 7.48
N THR A 86 6.17 10.58 6.38
CA THR A 86 6.43 11.14 5.05
C THR A 86 5.71 12.48 4.91
N GLN A 87 5.94 13.18 3.81
CA GLN A 87 5.19 14.40 3.49
C GLN A 87 3.83 14.11 2.83
N GLY A 88 3.35 12.86 2.93
CA GLY A 88 2.11 12.40 2.29
C GLY A 88 2.26 12.13 0.79
N GLU A 89 1.18 11.64 0.19
CA GLU A 89 1.07 11.48 -1.27
C GLU A 89 1.14 12.88 -1.92
N ARG A 90 2.24 13.15 -2.64
CA ARG A 90 2.29 14.29 -3.54
C ARG A 90 1.70 13.88 -4.88
N ARG A 91 0.41 14.16 -5.07
CA ARG A 91 -0.18 14.11 -6.41
C ARG A 91 0.32 15.29 -7.20
N PHE A 92 1.29 15.04 -8.06
CA PHE A 92 1.57 15.96 -9.15
C PHE A 92 0.42 15.86 -10.13
N SER A 93 -0.56 16.75 -9.99
CA SER A 93 -1.36 17.16 -11.14
C SER A 93 -0.38 17.82 -12.08
N ALA A 94 0.02 17.14 -13.15
CA ALA A 94 0.64 17.85 -14.25
C ALA A 94 -0.44 18.72 -14.87
N THR A 95 -0.50 19.98 -14.45
CA THR A 95 -1.03 21.00 -15.34
C THR A 95 -0.10 20.97 -16.57
N HIS A 96 -0.62 20.56 -17.73
CA HIS A 96 0.08 20.39 -19.02
C HIS A 96 0.75 19.05 -19.38
N LEU A 97 0.43 17.91 -18.77
CA LEU A 97 0.62 16.66 -19.52
C LEU A 97 -0.39 16.70 -20.68
N HIS A 98 0.10 16.99 -21.90
CA HIS A 98 -0.62 17.31 -23.15
C HIS A 98 -0.80 18.79 -23.53
N GLY A 99 -0.22 19.76 -22.81
CA GLY A 99 -0.24 21.17 -23.25
C GLY A 99 -1.63 21.81 -23.41
N ALA A 100 -2.68 21.22 -22.82
CA ALA A 100 -4.02 21.78 -22.87
C ALA A 100 -4.24 22.74 -21.70
N GLU A 101 -4.39 24.03 -22.00
CA GLU A 101 -5.01 24.99 -21.08
C GLU A 101 -6.53 24.75 -21.05
N PRO A 102 -7.21 24.77 -19.88
CA PRO A 102 -8.66 24.61 -19.79
C PRO A 102 -9.49 25.76 -20.40
N GLY A 103 -8.87 26.69 -21.14
CA GLY A 103 -9.51 27.93 -21.62
C GLY A 103 -10.07 27.92 -23.04
N TRP A 104 -9.76 26.92 -23.88
CA TRP A 104 -9.99 27.05 -25.33
C TRP A 104 -11.28 26.41 -25.86
N CYS A 105 -12.14 25.87 -25.00
CA CYS A 105 -13.37 25.18 -25.43
C CYS A 105 -14.61 26.09 -25.60
N LEU A 106 -14.50 27.42 -25.44
CA LEU A 106 -15.65 28.34 -25.52
C LEU A 106 -15.60 29.38 -26.65
N LEU A 107 -14.64 29.31 -27.59
CA LEU A 107 -14.53 30.31 -28.68
C LEU A 107 -14.91 29.81 -30.08
N TRP A 108 -15.39 28.57 -30.24
CA TRP A 108 -15.80 28.04 -31.54
C TRP A 108 -17.31 28.14 -31.87
N GLN A 109 -18.06 29.04 -31.21
CA GLN A 109 -19.48 29.29 -31.54
C GLN A 109 -19.78 30.66 -32.17
N ARG A 110 -18.77 31.41 -32.62
CA ARG A 110 -19.01 32.60 -33.44
C ARG A 110 -18.00 32.72 -34.58
N ARG A 111 -18.30 32.07 -35.70
CA ARG A 111 -18.19 32.62 -37.05
C ARG A 111 -19.11 31.84 -37.98
#